data_AF-A0AA38YUU9-F1
#
_entry.id   AF-A0AA38YUU9-F1
#
_cell.length_a   1.000
_cell.length_b   1.000
_cell.length_c   1.000
_cell.angle_alpha   90.00
_cell.angle_beta   90.00
_cell.angle_gamma   90.00
#
_symmetry.space_group_name_H-M   'P 1'
#
loop_
_entity.id
_entity.type
_entity.pdbx_description
1 polymer ?
#
loop_
_entity_poly.entity_id
_entity_poly.type
_entity_poly.pdbx_seq_one_letter_code
_entity_poly.pdbx_strand_id
1 'polypeptide(L)'
;MILKSGACCKMSRMQLHSNNLLAWPQEVDRFNDLNNLLKKGGFKGVYKARTGEAYDGCAMFWKDDLFTLLHQESIEFQNFGLRHNVAQLCVLKMNRNQSNSDVDTKASQIPPTRSLIVGNIHVLFNPNRGDIKLGQMRLFLEKAHKLSQEWGRIPVVLAGDLNSMPQSALYQFLASSELDVQLHDRRKISGLVEHQSQHRAYRYQNEDASSFWMSRSRPLVHRWSNEELRLATGSDAVTHLQHCLKLCSAYYGIPGSCRTRDNYGEPLATSYHSKFMGTVDYIWHTEELVPVRVLETLPVDILRKTGGLPSEKWGSDHLALVCELAFADDGSSS
;
A
#
# COMPACT_ATOMS: atom_id res chain seq x y z
N MET A 1 -8.11 -4.02 12.23
CA MET A 1 -8.00 -2.64 11.74
C MET A 1 -6.55 -2.38 11.35
N ILE A 2 -6.32 -1.84 10.16
CA ILE A 2 -4.99 -1.57 9.61
C ILE A 2 -4.91 -0.08 9.33
N LEU A 3 -3.84 0.54 9.81
CA LEU A 3 -3.54 1.96 9.66
C LEU A 3 -2.23 2.12 8.87
N LYS A 4 -2.26 2.89 7.80
CA LYS A 4 -1.07 3.35 7.06
C LYS A 4 -0.94 4.85 7.25
N SER A 5 0.28 5.35 7.55
CA SER A 5 0.56 6.79 7.71
C SER A 5 1.86 7.19 7.03
N GLY A 6 1.89 8.32 6.31
CA GLY A 6 3.09 8.81 5.62
C GLY A 6 4.14 9.50 6.49
N ALA A 7 3.89 9.75 7.79
CA ALA A 7 4.93 10.30 8.68
C ALA A 7 4.77 9.91 10.16
N CYS A 8 5.91 9.92 10.86
CA CYS A 8 6.09 9.58 12.29
C CYS A 8 5.37 10.53 13.27
N CYS A 9 5.31 11.83 12.95
CA CYS A 9 5.15 12.87 13.98
C CYS A 9 3.82 12.91 14.76
N LYS A 10 2.74 12.23 14.37
CA LYS A 10 1.46 12.31 15.11
C LYS A 10 0.63 11.02 15.18
N MET A 11 1.24 9.83 15.22
CA MET A 11 0.53 8.66 15.76
C MET A 11 0.03 8.92 17.21
N SER A 12 0.62 9.89 17.92
CA SER A 12 0.18 10.39 19.23
C SER A 12 -1.19 11.07 19.25
N ARG A 13 -1.62 11.69 18.14
CA ARG A 13 -2.87 12.47 18.05
C ARG A 13 -3.99 11.70 17.37
N MET A 14 -3.65 10.62 16.68
CA MET A 14 -4.64 9.64 16.27
C MET A 14 -5.15 8.99 17.55
N GLN A 15 -6.40 9.23 17.89
CA GLN A 15 -7.10 8.48 18.92
C GLN A 15 -7.12 7.01 18.45
N LEU A 16 -6.07 6.24 18.78
CA LEU A 16 -5.93 4.81 18.53
C LEU A 16 -6.90 4.04 19.45
N HIS A 17 -8.17 4.44 19.45
CA HIS A 17 -9.25 3.93 20.29
C HIS A 17 -9.84 2.63 19.75
N SER A 18 -9.30 2.12 18.64
CA SER A 18 -9.69 0.85 18.06
C SER A 18 -8.95 -0.30 18.74
N ASN A 19 -9.71 -1.24 19.30
CA ASN A 19 -9.21 -2.40 20.03
C ASN A 19 -8.43 -3.43 19.18
N ASN A 20 -8.26 -3.25 17.86
CA ASN A 20 -7.65 -4.26 16.95
C ASN A 20 -6.71 -3.63 15.90
N LEU A 21 -5.66 -2.90 16.32
CA LEU A 21 -4.87 -2.06 15.41
C LEU A 21 -3.50 -2.66 15.01
N LEU A 22 -3.27 -2.69 13.70
CA LEU A 22 -1.96 -2.79 13.04
C LEU A 22 -1.63 -1.43 12.42
N ALA A 23 -0.44 -0.87 12.65
CA ALA A 23 -0.06 0.46 12.15
C ALA A 23 1.29 0.42 11.41
N TRP A 24 1.31 0.83 10.14
CA TRP A 24 2.45 0.67 9.22
C TRP A 24 2.89 2.01 8.64
N PRO A 25 3.59 2.85 9.44
CA PRO A 25 4.09 4.12 8.95
C PRO A 25 5.30 3.97 8.01
N GLN A 26 5.39 4.88 7.04
CA GLN A 26 6.58 5.13 6.22
C GLN A 26 7.22 6.45 6.68
N GLU A 27 8.43 6.73 6.18
CA GLU A 27 9.22 7.92 6.52
C GLU A 27 9.47 8.09 8.03
N VAL A 28 9.76 6.97 8.70
CA VAL A 28 10.05 6.96 10.15
C VAL A 28 11.52 7.22 10.39
N ASP A 29 11.86 8.41 10.87
CA ASP A 29 13.22 8.87 11.19
C ASP A 29 13.60 8.68 12.68
N ARG A 30 12.63 8.83 13.58
CA ARG A 30 12.79 8.73 15.04
C ARG A 30 12.10 7.48 15.61
N PHE A 31 12.42 6.30 15.06
CA PHE A 31 11.76 5.05 15.46
C PHE A 31 11.79 4.80 16.97
N ASN A 32 12.91 5.04 17.65
CA ASN A 32 13.02 4.79 19.08
C ASN A 32 12.03 5.63 19.91
N ASP A 33 11.85 6.91 19.55
CA ASP A 33 10.90 7.79 20.24
C ASP A 33 9.46 7.33 19.98
N LEU A 34 9.14 7.01 18.73
CA LEU A 34 7.83 6.50 18.34
C LEU A 34 7.51 5.16 19.02
N ASN A 35 8.48 4.24 19.05
CA ASN A 35 8.34 2.94 19.69
C ASN A 35 8.13 3.10 21.21
N ASN A 36 8.89 3.97 21.87
CA ASN A 36 8.73 4.26 23.29
C ASN A 36 7.35 4.87 23.60
N LEU A 37 6.84 5.73 22.72
CA LEU A 37 5.50 6.29 22.85
C LEU A 37 4.42 5.21 22.72
N LEU A 38 4.49 4.37 21.69
CA LEU A 38 3.45 3.39 21.37
C LEU A 38 3.47 2.17 22.30
N LYS A 39 4.65 1.82 22.85
CA LYS A 39 4.78 0.81 23.92
C LYS A 39 3.88 1.13 25.11
N LYS A 40 3.71 2.42 25.46
CA LYS A 40 2.77 2.84 26.53
C LYS A 40 1.32 2.49 26.21
N GLY A 41 0.97 2.41 24.93
CA GLY A 41 -0.32 1.96 24.43
C GLY A 41 -0.41 0.45 24.19
N GLY A 42 0.55 -0.35 24.64
CA GLY A 42 0.56 -1.81 24.46
C GLY A 42 0.97 -2.29 23.06
N PHE A 43 1.61 -1.43 22.27
CA PHE A 43 2.12 -1.83 20.95
C PHE A 43 3.54 -2.38 21.05
N LYS A 44 3.83 -3.40 20.24
CA LYS A 44 5.19 -3.75 19.82
C LYS A 44 5.38 -3.28 18.38
N GLY A 45 6.63 -3.10 17.98
CA GLY A 45 6.93 -2.76 16.59
C GLY A 45 8.35 -3.08 16.17
N VAL A 46 8.50 -3.17 14.85
CA VAL A 46 9.77 -3.44 14.16
C VAL A 46 10.02 -2.36 13.13
N TYR A 47 11.29 -2.14 12.83
CA TYR A 47 11.74 -1.06 11.97
C TYR A 47 12.79 -1.55 10.99
N LYS A 48 12.75 -0.99 9.78
CA LYS A 48 13.80 -1.14 8.79
C LYS A 48 14.10 0.24 8.21
N ALA A 49 15.28 0.76 8.56
CA ALA A 49 15.83 1.95 7.93
C ALA A 49 16.05 1.70 6.44
N ARG A 50 15.87 2.74 5.62
CA ARG A 50 16.39 2.73 4.26
C ARG A 50 17.90 2.57 4.30
N THR A 51 18.44 1.97 3.26
CA THR A 51 19.90 1.87 3.11
C THR A 51 20.48 3.22 2.63
N GLY A 52 21.80 3.33 2.57
CA GLY A 52 22.47 4.58 2.19
C GLY A 52 22.43 5.64 3.30
N GLU A 53 22.35 6.92 2.92
CA GLU A 53 22.43 8.07 3.84
C GLU A 53 21.07 8.56 4.35
N ALA A 54 19.98 7.92 3.92
CA ALA A 54 18.64 8.30 4.36
C ALA A 54 18.43 7.95 5.85
N TYR A 55 17.88 8.90 6.61
CA TYR A 55 17.68 8.76 8.06
C TYR A 55 16.34 8.12 8.45
N ASP A 56 15.49 7.82 7.49
CA ASP A 56 14.14 7.29 7.66
C ASP A 56 14.00 5.84 7.18
N GLY A 57 12.83 5.26 7.41
CA GLY A 57 12.52 3.90 7.01
C GLY A 57 11.05 3.56 7.14
N CYS A 58 10.77 2.26 7.07
CA CYS A 58 9.44 1.71 7.32
C CYS A 58 9.39 1.10 8.72
N ALA A 59 8.26 1.26 9.41
CA ALA A 59 7.97 0.53 10.63
C ALA A 59 6.64 -0.21 10.53
N MET A 60 6.49 -1.24 11.36
CA MET A 60 5.23 -1.92 11.58
C MET A 60 5.01 -2.08 13.07
N PHE A 61 3.84 -1.70 13.54
CA PHE A 61 3.39 -1.81 14.92
C PHE A 61 2.14 -2.66 15.01
N TRP A 62 2.00 -3.41 16.10
CA TRP A 62 0.81 -4.21 16.42
C TRP A 62 0.58 -4.21 17.93
N LYS A 63 -0.67 -4.42 18.31
CA LYS A 63 -1.07 -4.66 19.71
C LYS A 63 -0.56 -6.01 20.19
N ASP A 64 0.25 -6.01 21.25
CA ASP A 64 0.95 -7.21 21.75
C ASP A 64 0.00 -8.27 22.31
N ASP A 65 -1.07 -7.83 22.95
CA ASP A 65 -2.14 -8.68 23.47
C ASP A 65 -2.93 -9.38 22.35
N LEU A 66 -3.00 -8.79 21.16
CA LEU A 66 -3.80 -9.29 20.04
C LEU A 66 -3.00 -10.06 19.00
N PHE A 67 -1.72 -9.78 18.85
CA PHE A 67 -0.89 -10.40 17.82
C PHE A 67 0.47 -10.82 18.36
N THR A 68 0.84 -12.05 18.05
CA THR A 68 2.18 -12.58 18.25
C THR A 68 2.95 -12.54 16.94
N LEU A 69 4.13 -11.91 16.94
CA LEU A 69 5.05 -11.96 15.81
C LEU A 69 5.67 -13.36 15.72
N LEU A 70 5.46 -14.05 14.60
CA LEU A 70 6.03 -15.37 14.35
C LEU A 70 7.27 -15.32 13.46
N HIS A 71 7.29 -14.39 12.50
CA HIS A 71 8.40 -14.23 11.55
C HIS A 71 8.54 -12.78 11.12
N GLN A 72 9.76 -12.36 10.84
CA GLN A 72 10.09 -11.05 10.29
C GLN A 72 11.19 -11.19 9.25
N GLU A 73 11.01 -10.52 8.12
CA GLU A 73 12.05 -10.34 7.13
C GLU A 73 11.96 -8.96 6.46
N SER A 74 13.04 -8.59 5.77
CA SER A 74 13.13 -7.32 5.05
C SER A 74 13.77 -7.51 3.69
N ILE A 75 13.41 -6.65 2.74
CA ILE A 75 14.04 -6.55 1.43
C ILE A 75 14.87 -5.28 1.41
N GLU A 76 16.16 -5.39 1.07
CA GLU A 76 17.00 -4.26 0.73
C GLU A 76 17.15 -4.19 -0.78
N PHE A 77 16.42 -3.28 -1.42
CA PHE A 77 16.32 -3.22 -2.88
C PHE A 77 17.64 -2.91 -3.56
N GLN A 78 18.60 -2.31 -2.85
CA GLN A 78 19.94 -2.04 -3.36
C GLN A 78 20.67 -3.33 -3.78
N ASN A 79 20.40 -4.45 -3.10
CA ASN A 79 21.04 -5.75 -3.38
C ASN A 79 20.61 -6.32 -4.74
N PHE A 80 19.61 -5.70 -5.36
CA PHE A 80 19.07 -6.05 -6.69
C PHE A 80 19.26 -4.91 -7.71
N GLY A 81 20.07 -3.89 -7.39
CA GLY A 81 20.26 -2.71 -8.23
C GLY A 81 19.07 -1.73 -8.22
N LEU A 82 18.10 -1.91 -7.32
CA LEU A 82 16.84 -1.18 -7.28
C LEU A 82 16.86 0.00 -6.28
N ARG A 83 18.01 0.68 -6.17
CA ARG A 83 18.26 1.86 -5.31
C ARG A 83 18.10 1.61 -3.80
N HIS A 84 18.40 2.63 -3.02
CA HIS A 84 18.33 2.60 -1.56
C HIS A 84 16.90 2.76 -1.06
N ASN A 85 16.14 1.67 -1.10
CA ASN A 85 14.82 1.54 -0.51
C ASN A 85 14.72 0.20 0.22
N VAL A 86 13.67 0.06 1.04
CA VAL A 86 13.39 -1.16 1.77
C VAL A 86 11.92 -1.53 1.77
N ALA A 87 11.64 -2.80 2.02
CA ALA A 87 10.31 -3.30 2.39
C ALA A 87 10.43 -4.24 3.60
N GLN A 88 9.33 -4.42 4.32
CA GLN A 88 9.23 -5.32 5.46
C GLN A 88 8.08 -6.30 5.25
N LEU A 89 8.27 -7.54 5.69
CA LEU A 89 7.23 -8.57 5.76
C LEU A 89 7.27 -9.21 7.15
N CYS A 90 6.10 -9.37 7.77
CA CYS A 90 5.94 -10.08 9.03
C CYS A 90 4.82 -11.11 8.95
N VAL A 91 5.00 -12.25 9.62
CA VAL A 91 3.91 -13.18 9.90
C VAL A 91 3.40 -12.89 11.30
N LEU A 92 2.14 -12.52 11.39
CA LEU A 92 1.45 -12.23 12.65
C LEU A 92 0.39 -13.30 12.91
N LYS A 93 0.42 -13.90 14.10
CA LYS A 93 -0.63 -14.77 14.61
C LYS A 93 -1.57 -13.98 15.48
N MET A 94 -2.87 -14.07 15.22
CA MET A 94 -3.89 -13.47 16.07
C MET A 94 -4.04 -14.30 17.36
N ASN A 95 -3.96 -13.63 18.50
CA ASN A 95 -4.18 -14.22 19.82
C ASN A 95 -5.70 -14.35 20.04
N ARG A 96 -6.13 -15.47 20.64
CA ARG A 96 -7.54 -15.64 21.02
C ARG A 96 -7.78 -14.97 22.37
N ASN A 97 -8.80 -14.13 22.43
CA ASN A 97 -9.32 -13.68 23.71
C ASN A 97 -10.00 -14.88 24.39
N GLN A 98 -9.55 -15.27 25.58
CA GLN A 98 -10.17 -16.32 26.41
C GLN A 98 -11.47 -15.84 27.08
N SER A 99 -12.31 -15.10 26.36
CA SER A 99 -13.57 -14.56 26.88
C SER A 99 -14.72 -14.95 25.97
N ASN A 100 -15.07 -16.22 26.02
CA ASN A 100 -16.45 -16.71 26.05
C ASN A 100 -16.39 -18.18 26.46
N SER A 101 -16.81 -18.42 27.70
CA SER A 101 -17.16 -19.73 28.21
C SER A 101 -18.41 -20.23 27.51
N ASP A 102 -18.28 -20.68 26.27
CA ASP A 102 -19.30 -21.50 25.64
C ASP A 102 -18.97 -22.95 25.99
N VAL A 103 -19.62 -23.40 27.05
CA VAL A 103 -19.83 -24.82 27.30
C VAL A 103 -20.69 -25.31 26.14
N ASP A 104 -20.06 -25.84 25.09
CA ASP A 104 -20.74 -26.76 24.20
C ASP A 104 -19.82 -27.90 23.76
N THR A 105 -20.05 -29.01 24.44
CA THR A 105 -19.74 -30.38 24.04
C THR A 105 -20.23 -30.67 22.62
N LYS A 106 -19.31 -30.78 21.66
CA LYS A 106 -19.09 -31.96 20.77
C LYS A 106 -18.31 -31.56 19.51
N ALA A 107 -17.41 -32.47 19.12
CA ALA A 107 -16.50 -32.46 17.97
C ALA A 107 -15.23 -31.61 18.12
N SER A 108 -14.11 -32.32 18.31
CA SER A 108 -12.73 -31.86 18.09
C SER A 108 -12.55 -31.24 16.70
N GLN A 109 -12.78 -29.94 16.58
CA GLN A 109 -12.04 -29.11 15.65
C GLN A 109 -11.60 -27.88 16.43
N ILE A 110 -10.36 -27.91 16.92
CA ILE A 110 -9.69 -26.67 17.33
C ILE A 110 -9.76 -25.77 16.09
N PRO A 111 -10.43 -24.61 16.13
CA PRO A 111 -10.47 -23.76 14.95
C PRO A 111 -9.02 -23.46 14.54
N PRO A 112 -8.71 -23.32 13.25
CA PRO A 112 -7.34 -23.02 12.83
C PRO A 112 -6.85 -21.74 13.54
N THR A 113 -5.58 -21.75 13.98
CA THR A 113 -4.94 -20.53 14.46
C THR A 113 -4.85 -19.55 13.31
N ARG A 114 -5.48 -18.38 13.44
CA ARG A 114 -5.50 -17.38 12.36
C ARG A 114 -4.18 -16.63 12.34
N SER A 115 -3.40 -16.84 11.29
CA SER A 115 -2.17 -16.11 11.00
C SER A 115 -2.32 -15.38 9.67
N LEU A 116 -1.62 -14.27 9.51
CA LEU A 116 -1.56 -13.51 8.26
C LEU A 116 -0.17 -12.95 8.02
N ILE A 117 0.14 -12.67 6.76
CA ILE A 117 1.32 -11.91 6.37
C ILE A 117 0.92 -10.44 6.26
N VAL A 118 1.74 -9.59 6.84
CA VAL A 118 1.66 -8.14 6.69
C VAL A 118 2.91 -7.61 6.02
N GLY A 119 2.74 -6.77 5.01
CA GLY A 119 3.83 -6.16 4.26
C GLY A 119 3.74 -4.64 4.26
N ASN A 120 4.88 -3.98 4.44
CA ASN A 120 5.00 -2.52 4.34
C ASN A 120 6.13 -2.13 3.37
N ILE A 121 5.85 -1.21 2.46
CA ILE A 121 6.82 -0.71 1.47
C ILE A 121 6.67 0.81 1.24
N HIS A 122 7.78 1.47 0.91
CA HIS A 122 7.79 2.81 0.33
C HIS A 122 8.54 2.74 -1.01
N VAL A 123 7.77 2.67 -2.11
CA VAL A 123 8.29 2.54 -3.48
C VAL A 123 9.00 3.82 -3.90
N LEU A 124 10.01 3.71 -4.76
CA LEU A 124 10.80 4.83 -5.26
C LEU A 124 9.90 5.99 -5.75
N PHE A 125 10.16 7.20 -5.26
CA PHE A 125 9.42 8.40 -5.66
C PHE A 125 9.60 8.73 -7.16
N ASN A 126 10.85 8.75 -7.64
CA ASN A 126 11.21 9.27 -8.97
C ASN A 126 10.26 8.77 -10.08
N PRO A 127 9.41 9.66 -10.65
CA PRO A 127 8.35 9.25 -11.55
C PRO A 127 8.89 8.67 -12.86
N ASN A 128 10.10 9.08 -13.26
CA ASN A 128 10.74 8.63 -14.48
C ASN A 128 11.38 7.24 -14.38
N ARG A 129 11.37 6.58 -13.22
CA ARG A 129 12.05 5.29 -12.98
C ARG A 129 11.07 4.14 -12.78
N GLY A 130 10.10 4.00 -13.68
CA GLY A 130 9.12 2.91 -13.64
C GLY A 130 9.73 1.51 -13.68
N ASP A 131 10.90 1.36 -14.31
CA ASP A 131 11.74 0.16 -14.27
C ASP A 131 12.09 -0.26 -12.84
N ILE A 132 12.53 0.70 -12.01
CA ILE A 132 12.87 0.42 -10.63
C ILE A 132 11.61 0.20 -9.80
N LYS A 133 10.54 0.98 -10.02
CA LYS A 133 9.27 0.81 -9.29
C LYS A 133 8.68 -0.59 -9.51
N LEU A 134 8.64 -1.06 -10.76
CA LEU A 134 8.20 -2.42 -11.10
C LEU A 134 9.10 -3.48 -10.47
N GLY A 135 10.42 -3.31 -10.54
CA GLY A 135 11.35 -4.24 -9.91
C GLY A 135 11.17 -4.36 -8.39
N GLN A 136 10.98 -3.22 -7.71
CA GLN A 136 10.71 -3.19 -6.27
C GLN A 136 9.40 -3.91 -5.94
N MET A 137 8.34 -3.63 -6.72
CA MET A 137 7.03 -4.25 -6.53
C MET A 137 7.03 -5.75 -6.81
N ARG A 138 7.66 -6.18 -7.91
CA ARG A 138 7.83 -7.60 -8.27
C ARG A 138 8.47 -8.38 -7.13
N LEU A 139 9.62 -7.93 -6.63
CA LEU A 139 10.33 -8.62 -5.55
C LEU A 139 9.52 -8.65 -4.25
N PHE A 140 8.82 -7.56 -3.94
CA PHE A 140 7.95 -7.48 -2.76
C PHE A 140 6.80 -8.49 -2.83
N LEU A 141 6.12 -8.56 -3.98
CA LEU A 141 5.02 -9.50 -4.23
C LEU A 141 5.49 -10.97 -4.27
N GLU A 142 6.61 -11.24 -4.95
CA GLU A 142 7.22 -12.57 -5.03
C GLU A 142 7.58 -13.10 -3.63
N LYS A 143 8.18 -12.24 -2.80
CA LYS A 143 8.56 -12.56 -1.43
C LYS A 143 7.32 -12.81 -0.55
N ALA A 144 6.30 -11.95 -0.63
CA ALA A 144 5.05 -12.15 0.11
C ALA A 144 4.32 -13.43 -0.31
N HIS A 145 4.29 -13.74 -1.60
CA HIS A 145 3.71 -14.98 -2.12
C HIS A 145 4.45 -16.21 -1.61
N LYS A 146 5.79 -16.21 -1.72
CA LYS A 146 6.62 -17.30 -1.21
C LYS A 146 6.38 -17.54 0.28
N LEU A 147 6.37 -16.47 1.08
CA LEU A 147 6.11 -16.56 2.51
C LEU A 147 4.69 -17.09 2.78
N SER A 148 3.68 -16.68 1.98
CA SER A 148 2.33 -17.23 2.10
C SER A 148 2.33 -18.75 1.90
N GLN A 149 3.02 -19.25 0.87
CA GLN A 149 3.12 -20.70 0.62
C GLN A 149 3.83 -21.44 1.76
N GLU A 150 4.96 -20.92 2.23
CA GLU A 150 5.76 -21.53 3.32
C GLU A 150 4.96 -21.65 4.63
N TRP A 151 4.02 -20.74 4.86
CA TRP A 151 3.19 -20.71 6.06
C TRP A 151 1.81 -21.36 5.86
N GLY A 152 1.64 -22.18 4.82
CA GLY A 152 0.41 -22.92 4.57
C GLY A 152 -0.68 -22.11 3.87
N ARG A 153 -0.29 -21.26 2.92
CA ARG A 153 -1.16 -20.39 2.10
C ARG A 153 -1.97 -19.41 2.95
N ILE A 154 -1.34 -18.82 3.97
CA ILE A 154 -2.01 -17.84 4.84
C ILE A 154 -2.28 -16.53 4.08
N PRO A 155 -3.33 -15.78 4.50
CA PRO A 155 -3.72 -14.54 3.84
C PRO A 155 -2.63 -13.47 3.90
N VAL A 156 -2.61 -12.58 2.92
CA VAL A 156 -1.61 -11.51 2.79
C VAL A 156 -2.29 -10.16 2.79
N VAL A 157 -1.75 -9.21 3.55
CA VAL A 157 -2.08 -7.79 3.46
C VAL A 157 -0.82 -6.98 3.21
N LEU A 158 -0.82 -6.17 2.16
CA LEU A 158 0.30 -5.32 1.77
C LEU A 158 -0.17 -3.87 1.78
N ALA A 159 0.52 -2.99 2.50
CA ALA A 159 0.27 -1.56 2.38
C ALA A 159 1.56 -0.80 2.11
N GLY A 160 1.42 0.43 1.67
CA GLY A 160 2.57 1.27 1.42
C GLY A 160 2.23 2.54 0.69
N ASP A 161 3.24 3.39 0.59
CA ASP A 161 3.28 4.44 -0.42
C ASP A 161 3.88 3.82 -1.70
N LEU A 162 3.06 3.66 -2.73
CA LEU A 162 3.45 3.10 -4.01
C LEU A 162 3.98 4.15 -4.98
N ASN A 163 3.88 5.44 -4.63
CA ASN A 163 4.22 6.57 -5.49
C ASN A 163 3.64 6.40 -6.91
N SER A 164 2.41 5.88 -7.00
CA SER A 164 1.74 5.50 -8.24
C SER A 164 0.23 5.68 -8.11
N MET A 165 -0.41 6.22 -9.15
CA MET A 165 -1.83 6.58 -9.17
C MET A 165 -2.75 5.37 -9.49
N PRO A 166 -4.06 5.41 -9.18
CA PRO A 166 -5.00 4.32 -9.48
C PRO A 166 -5.09 3.97 -10.97
N GLN A 167 -4.97 4.96 -11.86
CA GLN A 167 -4.97 4.76 -13.31
C GLN A 167 -3.64 4.24 -13.88
N SER A 168 -2.63 3.99 -13.03
CA SER A 168 -1.28 3.68 -13.48
C SER A 168 -1.09 2.22 -13.89
N ALA A 169 -0.11 1.96 -14.76
CA ALA A 169 0.27 0.61 -15.15
C ALA A 169 0.76 -0.22 -13.94
N LEU A 170 1.40 0.43 -12.96
CA LEU A 170 1.80 -0.25 -11.73
C LEU A 170 0.58 -0.70 -10.92
N TYR A 171 -0.45 0.15 -10.77
CA TYR A 171 -1.69 -0.25 -10.09
C TYR A 171 -2.36 -1.41 -10.82
N GLN A 172 -2.44 -1.34 -12.15
CA GLN A 172 -2.99 -2.42 -12.97
C GLN A 172 -2.24 -3.73 -12.75
N PHE A 173 -0.90 -3.71 -12.73
CA PHE A 173 -0.10 -4.89 -12.44
C PHE A 173 -0.49 -5.57 -11.12
N LEU A 174 -0.70 -4.81 -10.03
CA LEU A 174 -1.16 -5.38 -8.75
C LEU A 174 -2.57 -5.99 -8.86
N ALA A 175 -3.48 -5.31 -9.56
CA ALA A 175 -4.89 -5.68 -9.64
C ALA A 175 -5.17 -6.85 -10.60
N SER A 176 -4.51 -6.89 -11.76
CA SER A 176 -4.69 -7.95 -12.78
C SER A 176 -3.72 -9.12 -12.62
N SER A 177 -2.72 -8.99 -11.74
CA SER A 177 -1.62 -9.94 -11.59
C SER A 177 -0.65 -10.03 -12.79
N GLU A 178 -0.85 -9.23 -13.83
CA GLU A 178 -0.03 -9.25 -15.03
C GLU A 178 0.11 -7.88 -15.71
N LEU A 179 1.25 -7.67 -16.38
CA LEU A 179 1.53 -6.46 -17.12
C LEU A 179 2.51 -6.73 -18.26
N ASP A 180 2.13 -6.41 -19.50
CA ASP A 180 3.11 -6.30 -20.59
C ASP A 180 3.78 -4.93 -20.55
N VAL A 181 5.03 -4.88 -20.11
CA VAL A 181 5.77 -3.62 -19.92
C VAL A 181 6.02 -2.88 -21.23
N GLN A 182 5.98 -3.56 -22.38
CA GLN A 182 6.18 -2.93 -23.69
C GLN A 182 5.01 -2.04 -24.13
N LEU A 183 3.82 -2.27 -23.57
CA LEU A 183 2.65 -1.43 -23.85
C LEU A 183 2.71 -0.07 -23.14
N HIS A 184 3.72 0.17 -22.31
CA HIS A 184 3.83 1.36 -21.48
C HIS A 184 5.20 2.02 -21.61
N ASP A 185 5.21 3.35 -21.67
CA ASP A 185 6.42 4.14 -21.46
C ASP A 185 6.87 3.96 -20.00
N ARG A 186 8.13 3.54 -19.81
CA ARG A 186 8.78 3.40 -18.51
C ARG A 186 8.62 4.63 -17.61
N ARG A 187 8.58 5.83 -18.17
CA ARG A 187 8.44 7.10 -17.41
C ARG A 187 7.00 7.36 -16.96
N LYS A 188 6.04 6.62 -17.51
CA LYS A 188 4.61 6.79 -17.26
C LYS A 188 4.01 5.66 -16.41
N ILE A 189 4.78 4.63 -16.08
CA ILE A 189 4.34 3.47 -15.27
C ILE A 189 3.59 3.86 -13.99
N SER A 190 3.98 4.95 -13.34
CA SER A 190 3.36 5.42 -12.08
C SER A 190 2.18 6.37 -12.27
N GLY A 191 1.91 6.87 -13.48
CA GLY A 191 0.86 7.87 -13.75
C GLY A 191 1.17 9.30 -13.23
N LEU A 192 2.29 9.52 -12.55
CA LEU A 192 2.61 10.82 -11.93
C LEU A 192 2.99 11.93 -12.94
N VAL A 193 3.63 11.58 -14.07
CA VAL A 193 4.10 12.57 -15.07
C VAL A 193 2.94 13.23 -15.81
N GLU A 194 1.92 12.45 -16.19
CA GLU A 194 0.74 12.96 -16.89
C GLU A 194 -0.08 13.88 -15.99
N HIS A 195 -0.18 13.53 -14.70
CA HIS A 195 -0.84 14.35 -13.71
C HIS A 195 -0.17 15.73 -13.53
N GLN A 196 1.18 15.79 -13.47
CA GLN A 196 1.89 17.07 -13.39
C GLN A 196 1.64 17.99 -14.60
N SER A 197 1.40 17.38 -15.77
CA SER A 197 1.10 18.09 -17.02
C SER A 197 -0.31 18.70 -16.98
N GLN A 198 -1.29 17.91 -16.54
CA GLN A 198 -2.68 18.35 -16.39
C GLN A 198 -2.82 19.41 -15.29
N HIS A 199 -2.11 19.29 -14.17
CA HIS A 199 -2.16 20.26 -13.08
C HIS A 199 -1.58 21.65 -13.46
N ARG A 200 -0.67 21.70 -14.45
CA ARG A 200 -0.23 22.97 -15.06
C ARG A 200 -1.33 23.61 -15.91
N ALA A 201 -2.13 22.81 -16.61
CA ALA A 201 -3.27 23.30 -17.39
C ALA A 201 -4.42 23.80 -16.49
N TYR A 202 -4.71 23.10 -15.38
CA TYR A 202 -5.73 23.52 -14.40
C TYR A 202 -5.40 24.82 -13.65
N ARG A 203 -4.14 25.28 -13.64
CA ARG A 203 -3.79 26.62 -13.13
C ARG A 203 -4.15 27.76 -14.09
N TYR A 204 -4.52 27.46 -15.34
CA TYR A 204 -4.68 28.47 -16.39
C TYR A 204 -6.06 28.52 -17.05
N GLN A 205 -7.03 27.69 -16.65
CA GLN A 205 -8.37 27.72 -17.27
C GLN A 205 -9.49 27.62 -16.22
N ASN A 206 -10.14 28.76 -16.00
CA ASN A 206 -11.60 28.81 -15.90
C ASN A 206 -12.14 28.77 -17.34
N GLU A 207 -13.23 28.03 -17.52
CA GLU A 207 -14.10 27.91 -18.70
C GLU A 207 -13.73 26.90 -19.81
N ASP A 208 -14.80 26.20 -20.21
CA ASP A 208 -15.01 25.24 -21.30
C ASP A 208 -14.40 23.84 -21.25
N ALA A 209 -15.19 22.95 -20.63
CA ALA A 209 -15.20 21.52 -20.90
C ALA A 209 -16.06 21.23 -22.13
N SER A 210 -15.44 20.94 -23.27
CA SER A 210 -15.92 19.89 -24.18
C SER A 210 -14.86 19.54 -25.23
N SER A 211 -14.87 18.27 -25.63
CA SER A 211 -14.07 17.63 -26.69
C SER A 211 -12.68 17.12 -26.30
N PHE A 212 -12.65 15.85 -25.85
CA PHE A 212 -11.52 14.98 -26.17
C PHE A 212 -12.05 13.74 -26.87
N TRP A 213 -11.84 13.72 -28.19
CA TRP A 213 -12.17 12.60 -29.05
C TRP A 213 -11.24 11.41 -28.77
N MET A 214 -11.82 10.22 -28.67
CA MET A 214 -11.13 8.94 -28.65
C MET A 214 -10.47 8.68 -30.01
N SER A 215 -9.15 8.71 -30.08
CA SER A 215 -8.42 8.14 -31.21
C SER A 215 -7.98 6.72 -30.83
N ARG A 216 -8.48 5.72 -31.57
CA ARG A 216 -8.05 4.31 -31.47
C ARG A 216 -6.67 4.16 -32.10
N SER A 217 -5.64 4.61 -31.38
CA SER A 217 -4.24 4.44 -31.76
C SER A 217 -3.84 2.98 -31.61
N ARG A 218 -3.10 2.43 -32.59
CA ARG A 218 -2.38 1.15 -32.44
C ARG A 218 -1.52 1.19 -31.16
N PRO A 219 -1.32 0.06 -30.45
CA PRO A 219 -0.47 0.06 -29.26
C PRO A 219 0.92 0.56 -29.66
N LEU A 220 1.33 1.70 -29.12
CA LEU A 220 2.69 2.17 -29.27
C LEU A 220 3.56 1.21 -28.47
N VAL A 221 4.34 0.37 -29.16
CA VAL A 221 5.33 -0.47 -28.52
C VAL A 221 6.46 0.43 -28.04
N HIS A 222 6.59 0.56 -26.73
CA HIS A 222 7.65 1.35 -26.11
C HIS A 222 8.92 0.50 -26.01
N ARG A 223 10.05 1.07 -26.43
CA ARG A 223 11.33 0.36 -26.41
C ARG A 223 12.02 0.57 -25.06
N TRP A 224 12.14 -0.52 -24.31
CA TRP A 224 12.91 -0.59 -23.07
C TRP A 224 14.34 -1.09 -23.37
N SER A 225 15.33 -0.60 -22.64
CA SER A 225 16.68 -1.18 -22.71
C SER A 225 16.73 -2.52 -21.99
N ASN A 226 17.71 -3.38 -22.31
CA ASN A 226 17.91 -4.66 -21.61
C ASN A 226 18.13 -4.46 -20.11
N GLU A 227 18.81 -3.37 -19.72
CA GLU A 227 19.00 -3.03 -18.31
C GLU A 227 17.66 -2.66 -17.65
N GLU A 228 16.83 -1.85 -18.31
CA GLU A 228 15.51 -1.45 -17.81
C GLU A 228 14.58 -2.66 -17.66
N LEU A 229 14.58 -3.59 -18.63
CA LEU A 229 13.85 -4.86 -18.55
C LEU A 229 14.35 -5.71 -17.39
N ARG A 230 15.67 -5.92 -17.28
CA ARG A 230 16.26 -6.70 -16.18
C ARG A 230 15.93 -6.13 -14.81
N LEU A 231 15.92 -4.81 -14.65
CA LEU A 231 15.52 -4.15 -13.40
C LEU A 231 14.03 -4.41 -13.09
N ALA A 232 13.16 -4.25 -14.09
CA ALA A 232 11.71 -4.39 -13.91
C ALA A 232 11.27 -5.84 -13.69
N THR A 233 11.74 -6.76 -14.52
CA THR A 233 11.21 -8.13 -14.60
C THR A 233 12.16 -9.18 -14.02
N GLY A 234 13.41 -8.81 -13.75
CA GLY A 234 14.47 -9.73 -13.33
C GLY A 234 15.17 -10.43 -14.49
N SER A 235 14.71 -10.23 -15.73
CA SER A 235 15.31 -10.81 -16.94
C SER A 235 15.23 -9.81 -18.09
N ASP A 236 16.25 -9.75 -18.93
CA ASP A 236 16.23 -8.90 -20.14
C ASP A 236 15.40 -9.51 -21.30
N ALA A 237 14.97 -10.76 -21.18
CA ALA A 237 14.15 -11.46 -22.17
C ALA A 237 12.64 -11.45 -21.84
N VAL A 238 12.25 -11.03 -20.63
CA VAL A 238 10.86 -11.06 -20.17
C VAL A 238 10.26 -9.66 -20.27
N THR A 239 9.13 -9.55 -20.97
CA THR A 239 8.32 -8.34 -21.09
C THR A 239 6.98 -8.45 -20.39
N HIS A 240 6.45 -9.67 -20.29
CA HIS A 240 5.21 -9.97 -19.59
C HIS A 240 5.54 -10.29 -18.13
N LEU A 241 5.31 -9.31 -17.27
CA LEU A 241 5.49 -9.43 -15.84
C LEU A 241 4.24 -10.05 -15.21
N GLN A 242 4.42 -11.01 -14.31
CA GLN A 242 3.31 -11.69 -13.61
C GLN A 242 3.62 -11.88 -12.11
N HIS A 243 2.57 -11.97 -11.29
CA HIS A 243 2.67 -12.39 -9.90
C HIS A 243 1.51 -13.33 -9.51
N CYS A 244 1.69 -14.09 -8.42
CA CYS A 244 0.75 -15.14 -8.03
C CYS A 244 -0.25 -14.74 -6.92
N LEU A 245 -0.20 -13.49 -6.43
CA LEU A 245 -1.15 -12.99 -5.45
C LEU A 245 -2.38 -12.41 -6.17
N LYS A 246 -3.58 -12.88 -5.88
CA LYS A 246 -4.81 -12.21 -6.30
C LYS A 246 -5.09 -11.07 -5.32
N LEU A 247 -4.82 -9.84 -5.70
CA LEU A 247 -4.90 -8.70 -4.79
C LEU A 247 -6.10 -7.82 -5.11
N CYS A 248 -6.79 -7.39 -4.06
CA CYS A 248 -7.83 -6.37 -4.10
C CYS A 248 -7.42 -5.19 -3.22
N SER A 249 -7.68 -3.96 -3.68
CA SER A 249 -7.55 -2.79 -2.82
C SER A 249 -8.70 -2.77 -1.82
N ALA A 250 -8.38 -2.56 -0.55
CA ALA A 250 -9.35 -2.51 0.54
C ALA A 250 -10.36 -1.35 0.37
N TYR A 251 -9.95 -0.29 -0.31
CA TYR A 251 -10.79 0.89 -0.56
C TYR A 251 -11.69 0.72 -1.78
N TYR A 252 -11.20 0.07 -2.83
CA TYR A 252 -12.00 -0.33 -3.99
C TYR A 252 -13.24 -1.15 -3.60
N GLY A 253 -13.08 -2.05 -2.62
CA GLY A 253 -14.15 -2.97 -2.20
C GLY A 253 -15.27 -2.36 -1.35
N ILE A 254 -15.18 -1.08 -0.96
CA ILE A 254 -16.14 -0.47 -0.03
C ILE A 254 -16.81 0.75 -0.67
N PRO A 255 -18.15 0.83 -0.68
CA PRO A 255 -18.86 2.01 -1.18
C PRO A 255 -18.42 3.28 -0.45
N GLY A 256 -18.10 4.31 -1.21
CA GLY A 256 -17.71 5.62 -0.68
C GLY A 256 -18.46 6.77 -1.35
N SER A 257 -18.18 8.00 -0.89
CA SER A 257 -18.81 9.20 -1.43
C SER A 257 -18.09 9.68 -2.70
N CYS A 258 -18.82 10.16 -3.70
CA CYS A 258 -18.20 10.82 -4.88
C CYS A 258 -17.37 12.07 -4.53
N ARG A 259 -17.48 12.58 -3.29
CA ARG A 259 -16.67 13.71 -2.78
C ARG A 259 -15.29 13.28 -2.27
N THR A 260 -15.10 12.00 -2.02
CA THR A 260 -13.90 11.40 -1.45
C THR A 260 -13.32 10.30 -2.34
N ARG A 261 -14.10 9.75 -3.28
CA ARG A 261 -13.74 8.66 -4.18
C ARG A 261 -13.62 9.08 -5.64
N ASP A 262 -12.66 8.50 -6.33
CA ASP A 262 -12.55 8.59 -7.78
C ASP A 262 -13.43 7.54 -8.49
N ASN A 263 -13.36 7.49 -9.82
CA ASN A 263 -14.13 6.54 -10.64
C ASN A 263 -13.62 5.09 -10.53
N TYR A 264 -12.45 4.88 -9.94
CA TYR A 264 -11.92 3.56 -9.62
C TYR A 264 -12.39 3.11 -8.23
N GLY A 265 -13.05 3.96 -7.42
CA GLY A 265 -13.40 3.63 -6.03
C GLY A 265 -12.26 3.86 -5.04
N GLU A 266 -11.13 4.37 -5.50
CA GLU A 266 -10.02 4.78 -4.63
C GLU A 266 -10.25 6.17 -4.04
N PRO A 267 -9.58 6.56 -2.96
CA PRO A 267 -9.60 7.95 -2.51
C PRO A 267 -9.23 8.91 -3.65
N LEU A 268 -9.78 10.13 -3.65
CA LEU A 268 -9.38 11.18 -4.59
C LEU A 268 -7.96 11.70 -4.31
N ALA A 269 -7.57 11.71 -3.04
CA ALA A 269 -6.24 12.07 -2.62
C ALA A 269 -5.85 11.37 -1.32
N THR A 270 -4.64 10.84 -1.29
CA THR A 270 -3.96 10.38 -0.08
C THR A 270 -2.71 11.21 0.21
N SER A 271 -2.21 11.97 -0.76
CA SER A 271 -1.18 12.99 -0.58
C SER A 271 -1.60 14.31 -1.22
N TYR A 272 -1.29 15.43 -0.55
CA TYR A 272 -1.55 16.76 -1.08
C TYR A 272 -0.48 17.77 -0.66
N HIS A 273 0.32 18.24 -1.61
CA HIS A 273 1.27 19.31 -1.41
C HIS A 273 1.34 20.23 -2.65
N SER A 274 2.23 21.22 -2.64
CA SER A 274 2.29 22.30 -3.65
C SER A 274 2.48 21.85 -5.12
N LYS A 275 2.91 20.59 -5.34
CA LYS A 275 3.21 20.03 -6.68
C LYS A 275 2.32 18.85 -7.05
N PHE A 276 1.55 18.30 -6.12
CA PHE A 276 0.81 17.06 -6.33
C PHE A 276 -0.38 16.97 -5.40
N MET A 277 -1.49 16.47 -5.92
CA MET A 277 -2.67 16.04 -5.17
C MET A 277 -3.17 14.77 -5.83
N GLY A 278 -3.25 13.67 -5.09
CA GLY A 278 -3.67 12.40 -5.67
C GLY A 278 -3.43 11.23 -4.73
N THR A 279 -3.79 10.05 -5.21
CA THR A 279 -3.70 8.81 -4.44
C THR A 279 -2.46 8.05 -4.81
N VAL A 280 -1.61 7.80 -3.81
CA VAL A 280 -0.37 7.04 -3.94
C VAL A 280 -0.21 5.98 -2.84
N ASP A 281 -1.13 5.99 -1.88
CA ASP A 281 -1.13 5.10 -0.73
C ASP A 281 -2.23 4.07 -0.86
N TYR A 282 -1.94 2.83 -0.52
CA TYR A 282 -2.89 1.72 -0.71
C TYR A 282 -2.78 0.71 0.42
N ILE A 283 -3.88 -0.03 0.64
CA ILE A 283 -3.91 -1.26 1.43
C ILE A 283 -4.51 -2.34 0.53
N TRP A 284 -3.68 -3.30 0.15
CA TRP A 284 -4.03 -4.46 -0.68
C TRP A 284 -4.19 -5.69 0.19
N HIS A 285 -5.11 -6.57 -0.15
CA HIS A 285 -5.30 -7.85 0.53
C HIS A 285 -5.63 -8.97 -0.45
N THR A 286 -5.40 -10.22 -0.03
CA THR A 286 -5.83 -11.41 -0.77
C THR A 286 -7.29 -11.77 -0.48
N GLU A 287 -7.86 -12.68 -1.28
CA GLU A 287 -9.30 -13.03 -1.30
C GLU A 287 -9.82 -13.65 0.01
N GLU A 288 -8.92 -14.21 0.84
CA GLU A 288 -9.26 -14.77 2.15
C GLU A 288 -9.57 -13.69 3.21
N LEU A 289 -9.38 -12.41 2.86
CA LEU A 289 -9.72 -11.26 3.68
C LEU A 289 -10.75 -10.39 2.95
N VAL A 290 -11.76 -9.93 3.69
CA VAL A 290 -12.83 -9.08 3.17
C VAL A 290 -12.83 -7.74 3.91
N PRO A 291 -12.79 -6.60 3.21
CA PRO A 291 -12.96 -5.30 3.85
C PRO A 291 -14.38 -5.18 4.39
N VAL A 292 -14.50 -4.78 5.64
CA VAL A 292 -15.77 -4.55 6.34
C VAL A 292 -16.15 -3.08 6.28
N ARG A 293 -15.15 -2.21 6.48
CA ARG A 293 -15.28 -0.76 6.38
C ARG A 293 -13.92 -0.10 6.22
N VAL A 294 -13.94 1.14 5.73
CA VAL A 294 -12.78 1.99 5.60
C VAL A 294 -13.05 3.36 6.21
N LEU A 295 -11.99 4.05 6.65
CA LEU A 295 -12.06 5.46 6.98
C LEU A 295 -11.97 6.26 5.69
N GLU A 296 -13.01 7.02 5.37
CA GLU A 296 -13.01 7.98 4.27
C GLU A 296 -11.93 9.04 4.47
N THR A 297 -11.27 9.41 3.37
CA THR A 297 -10.34 10.55 3.37
C THR A 297 -11.12 11.87 3.44
N LEU A 298 -10.39 12.97 3.62
CA LEU A 298 -11.01 14.29 3.59
C LEU A 298 -11.60 14.57 2.20
N PRO A 299 -12.83 15.12 2.12
CA PRO A 299 -13.39 15.56 0.84
C PRO A 299 -12.45 16.52 0.11
N VAL A 300 -12.37 16.39 -1.22
CA VAL A 300 -11.41 17.15 -2.03
C VAL A 300 -11.61 18.67 -1.92
N ASP A 301 -12.84 19.13 -1.73
CA ASP A 301 -13.16 20.54 -1.55
C ASP A 301 -12.64 21.09 -0.20
N ILE A 302 -12.58 20.23 0.82
CA ILE A 302 -12.01 20.57 2.13
C ILE A 302 -10.49 20.52 2.06
N LEU A 303 -9.91 19.52 1.40
CA LEU A 303 -8.45 19.45 1.19
C LEU A 303 -7.93 20.68 0.46
N ARG A 304 -8.55 21.07 -0.66
CA ARG A 304 -8.13 22.27 -1.41
C ARG A 304 -8.16 23.55 -0.56
N LYS A 305 -9.09 23.67 0.38
CA LYS A 305 -9.16 24.81 1.31
C LYS A 305 -8.00 24.86 2.31
N THR A 306 -7.29 23.76 2.56
CA THR A 306 -6.09 23.79 3.41
C THR A 306 -4.88 24.41 2.72
N GLY A 307 -4.90 24.56 1.38
CA GLY A 307 -3.79 25.08 0.59
C GLY A 307 -2.62 24.11 0.43
N GLY A 308 -2.77 22.87 0.89
CA GLY A 308 -1.73 21.85 0.93
C GLY A 308 -1.60 21.22 2.32
N LEU A 309 -0.83 20.15 2.38
CA LEU A 309 -0.39 19.45 3.57
C LEU A 309 1.17 19.37 3.55
N PRO A 310 1.85 19.31 4.70
CA PRO A 310 1.29 19.47 6.05
C PRO A 310 0.73 20.89 6.29
N SER A 311 -0.06 21.03 7.35
CA SER A 311 -0.62 22.30 7.82
C SER A 311 -0.58 22.36 9.35
N GLU A 312 -1.03 23.48 9.95
CA GLU A 312 -1.12 23.60 11.41
C GLU A 312 -1.94 22.46 12.05
N LYS A 313 -2.99 22.00 11.37
CA LYS A 313 -3.84 20.90 11.82
C LYS A 313 -3.26 19.52 11.47
N TRP A 314 -2.57 19.38 10.34
CA TRP A 314 -2.16 18.10 9.75
C TRP A 314 -0.63 17.99 9.68
N GLY A 315 -0.04 17.03 10.40
CA GLY A 315 1.41 16.92 10.54
C GLY A 315 2.16 16.17 9.43
N SER A 316 1.47 15.70 8.40
CA SER A 316 2.02 15.00 7.23
C SER A 316 1.38 15.57 5.99
N ASP A 317 2.09 15.51 4.86
CA ASP A 317 1.56 15.74 3.52
C ASP A 317 0.68 14.59 3.00
N HIS A 318 0.71 13.44 3.70
CA HIS A 318 -0.16 12.30 3.46
C HIS A 318 -1.30 12.20 4.50
N LEU A 319 -2.43 11.69 4.05
CA LEU A 319 -3.55 11.27 4.87
C LEU A 319 -3.36 9.81 5.28
N ALA A 320 -3.75 9.52 6.52
CA ALA A 320 -3.77 8.14 6.99
C ALA A 320 -4.88 7.34 6.31
N LEU A 321 -4.55 6.12 5.91
CA LEU A 321 -5.52 5.14 5.41
C LEU A 321 -5.85 4.16 6.53
N VAL A 322 -7.15 3.86 6.70
CA VAL A 322 -7.61 2.91 7.71
C VAL A 322 -8.65 1.97 7.13
N CYS A 323 -8.45 0.67 7.30
CA CYS A 323 -9.45 -0.35 6.97
C CYS A 323 -9.68 -1.33 8.11
N GLU A 324 -10.89 -1.89 8.17
CA GLU A 324 -11.21 -3.07 8.95
C GLU A 324 -11.40 -4.24 7.99
N LEU A 325 -10.67 -5.33 8.23
CA LEU A 325 -10.73 -6.56 7.47
C LEU A 325 -11.27 -7.68 8.35
N ALA A 326 -12.11 -8.54 7.78
CA ALA A 326 -12.52 -9.82 8.35
C ALA A 326 -11.89 -10.96 7.53
N PHE A 327 -11.73 -12.12 8.15
CA PHE A 327 -11.45 -13.35 7.39
C PHE A 327 -12.73 -13.76 6.68
N ALA A 328 -12.63 -14.17 5.42
CA ALA A 328 -13.73 -14.81 4.71
C ALA A 328 -14.13 -16.10 5.45
N ASP A 329 -15.41 -16.43 5.46
CA ASP A 329 -15.88 -17.71 5.96
C ASP A 329 -15.51 -18.81 4.97
N ASP A 330 -15.08 -19.99 5.46
CA ASP A 330 -14.67 -21.14 4.64
C ASP A 330 -15.84 -21.80 3.83
N GLY A 331 -16.95 -21.08 3.65
CA GLY A 331 -18.25 -21.64 3.22
C GLY A 331 -18.75 -21.26 1.83
N SER A 332 -17.99 -20.53 1.00
CA SER A 332 -18.46 -20.10 -0.33
C SER A 332 -17.54 -20.50 -1.49
N SER A 333 -16.96 -21.70 -1.40
CA SER A 333 -16.41 -22.43 -2.54
C SER A 333 -17.23 -23.71 -2.74
N SER A 334 -18.45 -23.53 -3.25
CA SER A 334 -19.31 -24.60 -3.78
C SER A 334 -19.40 -24.48 -5.29
#